data_AF-A0A9D6LK98-F1
#
_entry.id   AF-A0A9D6LK98-F1
#
_cell.length_a   1.000
_cell.length_b   1.000
_cell.length_c   1.000
_cell.angle_alpha   90.00
_cell.angle_beta   90.00
_cell.angle_gamma   90.00
#
_symmetry.space_group_name_H-M   'P 1'
#
loop_
_entity.id
_entity.type
_entity.pdbx_description
1 polymer ?
#
loop_
_entity_poly.entity_id
_entity_poly.type
_entity_poly.pdbx_seq_one_letter_code
_entity_poly.pdbx_strand_id
1 'polypeptide(L)'
;VEEAGAFAVVLEGIPLELGRKITKALTIPTIGIGAGPHCDGQVLVLHDLLGLFERFHPTFVKTYVNLKAHALDAVQRYKEEVELGKFPSEEESYK
;
A
#
# COMPACT_ATOMS: atom_id res chain seq x y z
N VAL A 1 20.57 12.99 -11.02
CA VAL A 1 20.75 11.61 -10.51
C VAL A 1 20.98 10.62 -11.64
N GLU A 2 20.30 10.75 -12.78
CA GLU A 2 20.58 9.96 -13.99
C GLU A 2 22.05 10.05 -14.43
N GLU A 3 22.59 11.26 -14.65
CA GLU A 3 24.01 11.46 -15.00
C GLU A 3 24.99 10.90 -13.95
N ALA A 4 24.53 10.75 -12.70
CA ALA A 4 25.30 10.16 -11.61
C ALA A 4 25.20 8.61 -11.57
N GLY A 5 24.49 7.99 -12.52
CA GLY A 5 24.38 6.54 -12.68
C GLY A 5 23.17 5.88 -12.01
N ALA A 6 22.15 6.64 -11.61
CA ALA A 6 20.90 6.03 -11.13
C ALA A 6 20.25 5.21 -12.24
N PHE A 7 19.76 3.99 -11.94
CA PHE A 7 19.10 3.14 -12.94
C PHE A 7 17.60 3.43 -13.10
N ALA A 8 16.99 4.12 -12.13
CA ALA A 8 15.60 4.57 -12.12
C ALA A 8 15.44 5.70 -11.09
N VAL A 9 14.30 6.43 -11.15
CA VAL A 9 13.99 7.49 -10.19
C VAL A 9 12.51 7.47 -9.79
N VAL A 10 12.24 7.70 -8.49
CA VAL A 10 10.88 7.85 -7.98
C VAL A 10 10.46 9.31 -8.08
N LEU A 11 9.26 9.56 -8.61
CA LEU A 11 8.60 10.86 -8.64
C LEU A 11 7.41 10.84 -7.67
N GLU A 12 7.50 11.62 -6.59
CA GLU A 12 6.52 11.62 -5.49
C GLU A 12 5.85 12.99 -5.34
N GLY A 13 4.51 12.99 -5.28
CA GLY A 13 3.72 14.17 -4.90
C GLY A 13 3.87 15.37 -5.84
N ILE A 14 3.97 15.14 -7.15
CA ILE A 14 4.13 16.19 -8.16
C ILE A 14 2.94 16.27 -9.13
N PRO A 15 2.67 17.44 -9.75
CA PRO A 15 1.60 17.56 -10.74
C PRO A 15 1.76 16.59 -11.92
N LEU A 16 0.64 16.04 -12.42
CA LEU A 16 0.65 15.02 -13.48
C LEU A 16 1.39 15.47 -14.76
N GLU A 17 1.26 16.74 -15.14
CA GLU A 17 1.95 17.32 -16.30
C GLU A 17 3.45 17.47 -16.06
N LEU A 18 3.88 17.69 -14.82
CA LEU A 18 5.29 17.71 -14.47
C LEU A 18 5.87 16.30 -14.51
N GLY A 19 5.16 15.30 -13.97
CA GLY A 19 5.53 13.88 -14.10
C GLY A 19 5.72 13.48 -15.57
N ARG A 20 4.75 13.81 -16.42
CA ARG A 20 4.83 13.56 -17.88
C ARG A 20 6.05 14.23 -18.53
N LYS A 21 6.38 15.46 -18.15
CA LYS A 21 7.55 16.18 -18.69
C LYS A 21 8.86 15.52 -18.26
N ILE A 22 8.98 15.11 -17.01
CA ILE A 22 10.18 14.46 -16.47
C ILE A 22 10.38 13.10 -17.13
N THR A 23 9.33 12.26 -17.21
CA THR A 23 9.41 10.94 -17.86
C THR A 23 9.83 11.04 -19.32
N LYS A 24 9.39 12.07 -20.05
CA LYS A 24 9.83 12.29 -21.44
C LYS A 24 11.27 12.78 -21.57
N ALA A 25 11.82 13.39 -20.52
CA ALA A 25 13.15 14.01 -20.55
C ALA A 25 14.27 13.04 -20.12
N LEU A 26 13.95 12.07 -19.27
CA LEU A 26 14.90 11.08 -18.78
C LEU A 26 14.97 9.86 -19.72
N THR A 27 16.12 9.22 -19.76
CA THR A 27 16.34 7.92 -20.42
C THR A 27 16.12 6.74 -19.46
N ILE A 28 16.30 6.97 -18.17
CA ILE A 28 16.03 5.97 -17.12
C ILE A 28 14.54 5.91 -16.74
N PRO A 29 14.01 4.74 -16.33
CA PRO A 29 12.63 4.61 -15.88
C PRO A 29 12.26 5.52 -14.72
N THR A 30 11.06 6.08 -14.81
CA THR A 30 10.40 6.86 -13.76
C THR A 30 9.32 6.04 -13.06
N ILE A 31 9.30 6.06 -11.73
CA ILE A 31 8.31 5.36 -10.90
C ILE A 31 7.47 6.37 -10.15
N GLY A 32 6.17 6.44 -10.45
CA GLY A 32 5.27 7.44 -9.89
C GLY A 32 4.59 7.00 -8.58
N ILE A 33 4.46 7.93 -7.64
CA ILE A 33 3.52 7.88 -6.51
C ILE A 33 2.90 9.26 -6.33
N GLY A 34 1.65 9.42 -6.74
CA GLY A 34 1.04 10.74 -6.84
C GLY A 34 1.73 11.67 -7.85
N ALA A 35 2.29 11.10 -8.93
CA ALA A 35 2.92 11.83 -10.05
C ALA A 35 2.13 11.69 -11.38
N GLY A 36 0.90 11.18 -11.31
CA GLY A 36 0.06 10.92 -12.47
C GLY A 36 0.42 9.62 -13.23
N PRO A 37 -0.38 9.28 -14.25
CA PRO A 37 -0.30 7.99 -14.93
C PRO A 37 0.82 7.91 -16.00
N HIS A 38 1.59 8.97 -16.18
CA HIS A 38 2.56 9.08 -17.29
C HIS A 38 3.98 8.62 -16.94
N CYS A 39 4.22 8.17 -15.71
CA CYS A 39 5.48 7.52 -15.33
C CYS A 39 5.53 6.09 -15.91
N ASP A 40 6.73 5.54 -16.09
CA ASP A 40 6.95 4.20 -16.67
C ASP A 40 6.49 3.07 -15.75
N GLY A 41 6.50 3.32 -14.45
CA GLY A 41 5.96 2.44 -13.42
C GLY A 41 5.25 3.22 -12.32
N GLN A 42 4.64 2.49 -11.39
CA GLN A 42 3.94 3.06 -10.25
C GLN A 42 4.34 2.34 -8.97
N VAL A 43 4.33 3.07 -7.86
CA VAL A 43 4.54 2.52 -6.51
C VAL A 43 3.46 3.05 -5.57
N LEU A 44 3.02 2.21 -4.65
CA LEU A 44 2.15 2.57 -3.53
C LEU A 44 2.64 1.84 -2.27
N VAL A 45 2.41 2.44 -1.11
CA VAL A 45 2.66 1.77 0.16
C VAL A 45 1.62 0.65 0.32
N LEU A 46 2.08 -0.56 0.66
CA LEU A 46 1.21 -1.74 0.78
C LEU A 46 0.05 -1.51 1.77
N HIS A 47 0.31 -0.84 2.89
CA HIS A 47 -0.70 -0.56 3.92
C HIS A 47 -1.82 0.35 3.42
N ASP A 48 -1.49 1.33 2.57
CA ASP A 48 -2.45 2.24 1.96
C ASP A 48 -3.30 1.50 0.91
N LEU A 49 -2.63 0.66 0.09
CA LEU A 49 -3.31 -0.21 -0.87
C LEU A 49 -4.29 -1.17 -0.18
N LEU A 50 -3.91 -1.73 0.97
CA LEU A 50 -4.71 -2.67 1.76
C LEU A 50 -5.67 -2.00 2.76
N GLY A 51 -5.68 -0.67 2.87
CA GLY A 51 -6.58 0.04 3.80
C GLY A 51 -6.41 -0.39 5.25
N LEU A 52 -5.16 -0.52 5.71
CA LEU A 52 -4.86 -0.91 7.10
C LEU A 52 -5.00 0.26 8.09
N PHE A 53 -4.94 1.51 7.62
CA PHE A 53 -5.02 2.71 8.45
C PHE A 53 -6.10 3.66 7.93
N GLU A 54 -6.82 4.32 8.84
CA GLU A 54 -7.89 5.28 8.48
C GLU A 54 -7.45 6.74 8.49
N ARG A 55 -6.35 7.06 9.19
CA ARG A 55 -6.07 8.44 9.62
C ARG A 55 -5.54 9.36 8.53
N PHE A 56 -5.09 8.84 7.40
CA PHE A 56 -4.60 9.65 6.29
C PHE A 56 -4.87 8.92 4.97
N HIS A 57 -5.76 9.49 4.15
CA HIS A 57 -5.97 9.04 2.78
C HIS A 57 -5.41 10.12 1.86
N PRO A 58 -4.13 10.01 1.44
CA PRO A 58 -3.61 10.91 0.42
C PRO A 58 -4.48 10.80 -0.83
N THR A 59 -4.76 11.92 -1.49
CA THR A 59 -5.64 11.95 -2.67
C THR A 59 -5.14 11.11 -3.84
N PHE A 60 -3.86 10.75 -3.85
CA PHE A 60 -3.23 9.88 -4.86
C PHE A 60 -3.30 8.38 -4.55
N VAL A 61 -3.80 8.00 -3.37
CA VAL A 61 -3.95 6.59 -2.99
C VAL A 61 -5.29 6.08 -3.48
N LYS A 62 -5.26 4.92 -4.13
CA LYS A 62 -6.44 4.08 -4.33
C LYS A 62 -6.37 2.91 -3.35
N THR A 63 -7.29 2.89 -2.40
CA THR A 63 -7.47 1.75 -1.49
C THR A 63 -8.23 0.64 -2.21
N TYR A 64 -7.69 -0.58 -2.20
CA TYR A 64 -8.27 -1.74 -2.90
C TYR A 64 -9.08 -2.66 -1.97
N VAL A 65 -8.80 -2.64 -0.67
CA VAL A 65 -9.53 -3.42 0.34
C VAL A 65 -9.50 -2.66 1.67
N ASN A 66 -10.51 -2.88 2.53
CA ASN A 66 -10.50 -2.40 3.92
C ASN A 66 -10.02 -3.54 4.84
N LEU A 67 -8.72 -3.84 4.81
CA LEU A 67 -8.17 -4.92 5.61
C LEU A 67 -8.25 -4.64 7.11
N LYS A 68 -8.28 -3.36 7.52
CA LYS A 68 -8.53 -2.97 8.91
C LYS A 68 -9.85 -3.56 9.43
N ALA A 69 -10.94 -3.42 8.69
CA ALA A 69 -12.24 -3.95 9.10
C ALA A 69 -12.21 -5.48 9.27
N HIS A 70 -11.61 -6.19 8.31
CA HIS A 70 -11.46 -7.64 8.38
C HIS A 70 -10.57 -8.08 9.55
N ALA A 71 -9.47 -7.37 9.82
CA ALA A 71 -8.59 -7.66 10.93
C ALA A 71 -9.29 -7.45 12.29
N LEU A 72 -10.04 -6.35 12.43
CA LEU A 72 -10.82 -6.07 13.65
C LEU A 72 -11.88 -7.15 13.90
N ASP A 73 -12.61 -7.54 12.86
CA ASP A 73 -13.59 -8.62 12.93
C ASP A 73 -12.94 -9.95 13.37
N ALA A 74 -11.80 -10.31 12.78
CA ALA A 74 -11.08 -11.54 13.14
C ALA A 74 -10.61 -11.52 14.61
N VAL A 75 -10.06 -10.40 15.08
CA VAL A 75 -9.59 -10.25 16.47
C VAL A 75 -10.76 -10.27 17.46
N GLN A 76 -11.90 -9.66 17.10
CA GLN A 76 -13.11 -9.69 17.92
C GLN A 76 -13.67 -11.10 18.04
N ARG A 77 -13.75 -11.85 16.93
CA ARG A 77 -14.18 -13.26 16.94
C ARG A 77 -13.25 -14.14 17.77
N TYR A 78 -11.94 -13.98 17.59
CA TYR A 78 -10.94 -14.69 18.40
C TYR A 78 -11.13 -14.42 19.90
N LYS A 79 -11.30 -13.15 20.28
CA LYS A 79 -11.55 -12.76 21.67
C LYS A 79 -12.82 -13.44 22.21
N GLU A 80 -13.92 -13.39 21.47
CA GLU A 80 -15.19 -14.02 21.87
C GLU A 80 -15.05 -15.54 22.05
N GLU A 81 -14.33 -16.21 21.16
CA GLU A 81 -14.10 -17.65 21.25
C GLU A 81 -13.25 -18.01 22.48
N VAL A 82 -12.25 -17.20 22.83
CA VAL A 82 -11.47 -17.38 24.07
C VAL A 82 -12.34 -17.14 25.31
N GLU A 83 -13.11 -16.05 25.34
CA GLU A 83 -13.98 -15.70 26.48
C GLU A 83 -15.08 -16.75 26.72
N LEU A 84 -15.57 -17.39 25.65
CA LEU A 84 -16.56 -18.46 25.71
C LEU A 84 -15.96 -19.86 25.88
N GLY A 85 -14.62 -19.98 25.94
CA GLY A 85 -13.94 -21.27 26.05
C GLY A 85 -14.11 -22.18 24.82
N LYS A 86 -14.38 -21.61 23.64
CA LYS A 86 -14.45 -22.34 22.37
C LYS A 86 -13.06 -22.54 21.76
N PHE A 87 -12.14 -21.60 22.00
CA PHE A 87 -10.75 -21.67 21.57
C PHE A 87 -9.80 -21.64 22.78
N PRO A 88 -8.73 -22.46 22.79
CA PRO A 88 -8.49 -23.58 21.87
C PRO A 88 -9.46 -24.74 22.15
N SER A 89 -9.77 -25.53 21.12
CA SER A 89 -10.46 -26.81 21.26
C SER A 89 -9.45 -27.97 21.31
N GLU A 90 -9.93 -29.22 21.31
CA GLU A 90 -9.06 -30.39 21.14
C GLU A 90 -8.33 -30.39 19.79
N GLU A 91 -8.91 -29.80 18.74
CA GLU A 91 -8.30 -29.75 17.40
C GLU A 91 -7.04 -28.88 17.37
N GLU A 92 -6.99 -27.81 18.18
CA GLU A 92 -5.84 -26.92 18.31
C GLU A 92 -4.91 -27.30 19.48
N SER A 93 -5.08 -28.48 20.07
CA SER A 93 -4.30 -28.94 21.22
C SER A 93 -3.39 -30.13 20.87
N TYR A 94 -2.18 -30.16 21.44
CA TYR A 94 -1.32 -31.35 21.35
C TYR A 94 -1.94 -32.52 22.11
N LYS A 95 -1.71 -33.74 21.61
CA LYS A 95 -2.14 -35.00 22.24
C LYS A 95 -1.09 -35.53 23.20
#